data_AF-A0A1X7VEI1-F1
#
_entry.id   AF-A0A1X7VEI1-F1
#
_cell.length_a   1.000
_cell.length_b   1.000
_cell.length_c   1.000
_cell.angle_alpha   90.00
_cell.angle_beta   90.00
_cell.angle_gamma   90.00
#
_symmetry.space_group_name_H-M   'P 1'
#
loop_
_entity.id
_entity.type
_entity.pdbx_description
1 polymer ?
#
loop_
_entity_poly.entity_id
_entity_poly.type
_entity_poly.pdbx_seq_one_letter_code
_entity_poly.pdbx_strand_id
1 'polypeptide(L)'
;MTSRLATPSTSAKDYFGMDMMLCLTFLFFPLFGMMADLWIGRYKVIMIGMVLCFLQWLTSGIAFTVYGLVYNSELFLSWMYGIVYLACTASFCCIKSNIIQYNTDQFIGASSDELKSIIYWHLAVSLTSGLFLSVLSCFGNYTSGIFLTLVLVSHSFFKHKLENVSLIKNPIKLIVRVLCYARKHKYPENRSALTYWEEKAPSRLDLGKDKYGGPFTEEEVEDVKTFFHMLPLFIAVIGFACSDESFVTN
;
A
#
# COMPACT_ATOMS: atom_id res chain seq x y z
N MET A 1 -13.02 55.25 5.70
CA MET A 1 -13.81 54.08 6.15
C MET A 1 -14.20 53.30 4.89
N THR A 2 -13.33 52.38 4.45
CA THR A 2 -13.50 51.28 3.47
C THR A 2 -12.11 50.83 3.00
N SER A 3 -11.37 50.16 3.88
CA SER A 3 -10.17 49.41 3.48
C SER A 3 -10.63 48.07 2.91
N ARG A 4 -10.39 47.88 1.61
CA ARG A 4 -10.57 46.60 0.92
C ARG A 4 -9.73 45.53 1.63
N LEU A 5 -10.39 44.51 2.16
CA LEU A 5 -9.77 43.24 2.50
C LEU A 5 -9.33 42.58 1.20
N ALA A 6 -8.03 42.66 0.91
CA ALA A 6 -7.42 41.81 -0.09
C ALA A 6 -7.47 40.37 0.45
N THR A 7 -8.32 39.54 -0.15
CA THR A 7 -8.21 38.09 -0.01
C THR A 7 -6.88 37.67 -0.64
N PRO A 8 -6.05 36.84 0.03
CA PRO A 8 -4.86 36.32 -0.61
C PRO A 8 -5.33 35.39 -1.73
N SER A 9 -5.00 35.74 -2.97
CA SER A 9 -5.16 34.85 -4.12
C SER A 9 -4.21 33.67 -3.91
N THR A 10 -4.71 32.58 -3.35
CA THR A 10 -4.04 31.28 -3.39
C THR A 10 -3.80 30.95 -4.87
N SER A 11 -2.53 30.90 -5.25
CA SER A 11 -2.10 30.84 -6.64
C SER A 11 -2.31 29.42 -7.17
N ALA A 12 -2.76 29.27 -8.42
CA ALA A 12 -2.88 27.97 -9.09
C ALA A 12 -1.59 27.11 -9.04
N LYS A 13 -0.43 27.75 -8.80
CA LYS A 13 0.86 27.08 -8.60
C LYS A 13 0.95 26.28 -7.30
N ASP A 14 0.23 26.69 -6.26
CA ASP A 14 0.28 26.03 -4.94
C ASP A 14 -0.50 24.70 -4.98
N TYR A 15 -1.59 24.64 -5.74
CA TYR A 15 -2.35 23.41 -6.00
C TYR A 15 -1.52 22.39 -6.81
N PHE A 16 -0.84 22.85 -7.87
CA PHE A 16 0.01 22.00 -8.70
C PHE A 16 1.16 21.33 -7.91
N GLY A 17 1.75 22.05 -6.95
CA GLY A 17 2.78 21.48 -6.07
C GLY A 17 2.25 20.35 -5.19
N MET A 18 1.07 20.53 -4.59
CA MET A 18 0.44 19.54 -3.71
C MET A 18 0.04 18.27 -4.48
N ASP A 19 -0.51 18.42 -5.68
CA ASP A 19 -0.90 17.29 -6.54
C ASP A 19 0.31 16.46 -6.98
N MET A 20 1.42 17.13 -7.35
CA MET A 20 2.66 16.44 -7.70
C MET A 20 3.26 15.66 -6.51
N MET A 21 3.18 16.19 -5.29
CA MET A 21 3.63 15.47 -4.09
C MET A 21 2.74 14.26 -3.75
N LEU A 22 1.43 14.36 -4.02
CA LEU A 22 0.49 13.25 -3.91
C LEU A 22 0.82 12.14 -4.93
N CYS A 23 1.09 12.48 -6.18
CA CYS A 23 1.52 11.54 -7.22
C CYS A 23 2.80 10.79 -6.81
N LEU A 24 3.80 11.54 -6.32
CA LEU A 24 5.05 10.97 -5.84
C LEU A 24 4.82 9.99 -4.69
N THR A 25 3.87 10.27 -3.80
CA THR A 25 3.48 9.37 -2.71
C THR A 25 3.00 8.01 -3.24
N PHE A 26 2.17 7.98 -4.28
CA PHE A 26 1.68 6.73 -4.87
C PHE A 26 2.77 5.87 -5.51
N LEU A 27 3.85 6.47 -6.03
CA LEU A 27 4.99 5.72 -6.57
C LEU A 27 5.73 4.89 -5.51
N PHE A 28 5.64 5.29 -4.23
CA PHE A 28 6.28 4.57 -3.14
C PHE A 28 5.47 3.34 -2.67
N PHE A 29 4.18 3.23 -2.99
CA PHE A 29 3.33 2.12 -2.54
C PHE A 29 3.88 0.73 -2.91
N PRO A 30 4.27 0.47 -4.18
CA PRO A 30 4.87 -0.82 -4.54
C PRO A 30 6.19 -1.09 -3.80
N LEU A 31 6.98 -0.06 -3.52
CA LEU A 31 8.25 -0.20 -2.82
C LEU A 31 8.05 -0.63 -1.37
N PHE A 32 7.12 -0.01 -0.64
CA PHE A 32 6.82 -0.36 0.75
C PHE A 32 6.08 -1.70 0.89
N GLY A 33 5.24 -2.06 -0.09
CA GLY A 33 4.66 -3.41 -0.17
C GLY A 33 5.73 -4.48 -0.40
N MET A 34 6.61 -4.27 -1.38
CA MET A 34 7.69 -5.21 -1.69
C MET A 34 8.69 -5.34 -0.52
N MET A 35 9.03 -4.23 0.16
CA MET A 35 9.91 -4.26 1.34
C MET A 35 9.34 -5.16 2.46
N ALA A 36 8.01 -5.15 2.63
CA ALA A 36 7.34 -6.01 3.60
C ALA A 36 7.42 -7.49 3.19
N ASP A 37 7.19 -7.80 1.93
CA ASP A 37 7.21 -9.18 1.43
C ASP A 37 8.62 -9.77 1.33
N LEU A 38 9.66 -8.95 1.15
CA LEU A 38 11.04 -9.42 0.96
C LEU A 38 11.88 -9.50 2.24
N TRP A 39 11.77 -8.53 3.14
CA TRP A 39 12.77 -8.35 4.21
C TRP A 39 12.18 -8.33 5.62
N ILE A 40 11.08 -7.61 5.83
CA ILE A 40 10.66 -7.20 7.18
C ILE A 40 9.44 -8.00 7.68
N GLY A 41 8.51 -8.33 6.79
CA GLY A 41 7.19 -8.88 7.11
C GLY A 41 6.13 -7.78 7.26
N ARG A 42 4.91 -8.06 6.78
CA ARG A 42 3.79 -7.11 6.70
C ARG A 42 3.43 -6.47 8.03
N TYR A 43 3.24 -7.28 9.07
CA TYR A 43 2.93 -6.79 10.42
C TYR A 43 3.97 -5.79 10.93
N LYS A 44 5.27 -6.11 10.81
CA LYS A 44 6.35 -5.24 11.29
C LYS A 44 6.40 -3.92 10.51
N VAL A 45 6.17 -3.92 9.20
CA VAL A 45 6.10 -2.69 8.39
C VAL A 45 4.91 -1.83 8.81
N ILE A 46 3.75 -2.42 9.06
CA ILE A 46 2.57 -1.71 9.58
C ILE A 46 2.89 -1.09 10.94
N MET A 47 3.53 -1.82 11.84
CA MET A 47 3.93 -1.30 13.16
C MET A 47 4.92 -0.13 13.06
N ILE A 48 5.93 -0.24 12.19
CA ILE A 48 6.87 0.86 11.93
C ILE A 48 6.11 2.09 11.42
N GLY A 49 5.19 1.91 10.46
CA GLY A 49 4.33 2.98 9.96
C GLY A 49 3.50 3.65 11.05
N MET A 50 2.88 2.87 11.95
CA MET A 50 2.07 3.42 13.06
C MET A 50 2.91 4.23 14.05
N VAL A 51 4.12 3.76 14.39
CA VAL A 51 5.04 4.49 15.28
C VAL A 51 5.52 5.78 14.61
N LEU A 52 5.85 5.73 13.32
CA LEU A 52 6.25 6.92 12.56
C LEU A 52 5.12 7.95 12.48
N CYS A 53 3.86 7.55 12.26
CA CYS A 53 2.69 8.43 12.34
C CYS A 53 2.59 9.14 13.70
N PHE A 54 2.80 8.40 14.79
CA PHE A 54 2.74 8.97 16.13
C PHE A 54 3.87 9.99 16.40
N LEU A 55 5.10 9.66 16.02
CA LEU A 55 6.25 10.58 16.13
C LEU A 55 6.07 11.83 15.25
N GLN A 56 5.51 11.65 14.05
CA GLN A 56 5.18 12.75 13.14
C GLN A 56 4.11 13.68 13.72
N TRP A 57 3.10 13.15 14.40
CA TRP A 57 2.10 13.97 15.08
C TRP A 57 2.70 14.80 16.22
N LEU A 58 3.57 14.20 17.04
CA LEU A 58 4.28 14.90 18.13
C LEU A 58 5.17 16.02 17.61
N THR A 59 5.99 15.73 16.59
CA THR A 59 6.89 16.71 15.98
C THR A 59 6.13 17.88 15.33
N SER A 60 4.99 17.62 14.70
CA SER A 60 4.08 18.68 14.21
C SER A 60 3.61 19.59 15.34
N GLY A 61 3.11 19.03 16.45
CA GLY A 61 2.66 19.82 17.60
C GLY A 61 3.76 20.69 18.22
N ILE A 62 4.98 20.16 18.32
CA ILE A 62 6.15 20.91 18.80
C ILE A 62 6.50 22.03 17.81
N ALA A 63 6.54 21.75 16.51
CA ALA A 63 6.87 22.74 15.49
C ALA A 63 5.91 23.95 15.52
N PHE A 64 4.60 23.70 15.62
CA PHE A 64 3.59 24.76 15.76
C PHE A 64 3.77 25.59 17.04
N THR A 65 4.09 24.93 18.15
CA THR A 65 4.31 25.60 19.45
C THR A 65 5.55 26.48 19.42
N VAL A 66 6.66 25.99 18.86
CA VAL A 66 7.92 26.74 18.71
C VAL A 66 7.75 27.94 17.78
N TYR A 67 7.02 27.76 16.68
CA TYR A 67 6.71 28.85 15.75
C TYR A 67 5.93 29.97 16.46
N GLY A 68 4.86 29.62 17.18
CA GLY A 68 4.02 30.61 17.85
C GLY A 68 4.65 31.31 19.06
N LEU A 69 5.62 30.68 19.74
CA LEU A 69 6.18 31.21 20.99
C LEU A 69 7.59 31.82 20.86
N VAL A 70 8.44 31.29 19.98
CA VAL A 70 9.89 31.57 20.02
C VAL A 70 10.43 32.07 18.68
N TYR A 71 9.96 31.50 17.57
CA TYR A 71 10.62 31.65 16.27
C TYR A 71 9.57 31.90 15.17
N ASN A 72 9.20 33.17 14.98
CA ASN A 72 8.32 33.62 13.88
C ASN A 72 9.06 33.66 12.52
N SER A 73 9.81 32.60 12.20
CA SER A 73 10.53 32.46 10.93
C SER A 73 9.79 31.48 10.02
N GLU A 74 9.28 32.00 8.91
CA GLU A 74 8.62 31.22 7.84
C GLU A 74 9.53 30.12 7.27
N LEU A 75 10.84 30.38 7.18
CA LEU A 75 11.81 29.41 6.70
C LEU A 75 11.89 28.19 7.63
N PHE A 76 11.95 28.41 8.94
CA PHE A 76 12.00 27.33 9.93
C PHE A 76 10.72 26.47 9.85
N LEU A 77 9.56 27.11 9.78
CA LEU A 77 8.28 26.41 9.67
C LEU A 77 8.21 25.56 8.40
N SER A 78 8.66 26.09 7.26
CA SER A 78 8.70 25.36 5.99
C SER A 78 9.58 24.10 6.05
N TRP A 79 10.78 24.20 6.63
CA TRP A 79 11.67 23.03 6.78
C TRP A 79 11.06 21.97 7.70
N MET A 80 10.48 22.37 8.83
CA MET A 80 9.79 21.43 9.73
C MET A 80 8.60 20.76 9.05
N TYR A 81 7.80 21.52 8.30
CA TYR A 81 6.66 20.99 7.54
C TYR A 81 7.11 19.98 6.48
N GLY A 82 8.21 20.25 5.77
CA GLY A 82 8.78 19.30 4.80
C GLY A 82 9.21 17.98 5.43
N ILE A 83 9.86 18.01 6.60
CA ILE A 83 10.25 16.79 7.33
C ILE A 83 9.02 16.01 7.80
N VAL A 84 8.05 16.70 8.40
CA VAL A 84 6.77 16.12 8.86
C VAL A 84 6.03 15.48 7.68
N TYR A 85 6.01 16.15 6.53
CA TYR A 85 5.36 15.64 5.32
C TYR A 85 6.02 14.36 4.82
N LEU A 86 7.34 14.31 4.68
CA LEU A 86 8.06 13.10 4.25
C LEU A 86 7.83 11.91 5.20
N ALA A 87 7.88 12.16 6.52
CA ALA A 87 7.58 11.14 7.52
C ALA A 87 6.14 10.66 7.42
N CYS A 88 5.19 11.57 7.19
CA CYS A 88 3.77 11.24 7.01
C CYS A 88 3.56 10.36 5.78
N THR A 89 4.13 10.75 4.63
CA THR A 89 4.10 9.97 3.38
C THR A 89 4.66 8.56 3.57
N ALA A 90 5.84 8.43 4.18
CA ALA A 90 6.43 7.12 4.44
C ALA A 90 5.54 6.25 5.35
N SER A 91 4.97 6.84 6.40
CA SER A 91 4.07 6.14 7.33
C SER A 91 2.78 5.68 6.66
N PHE A 92 2.19 6.56 5.84
CA PHE A 92 0.99 6.28 5.07
C PHE A 92 1.22 5.13 4.08
N CYS A 93 2.32 5.16 3.33
CA CYS A 93 2.70 4.07 2.43
C CYS A 93 2.88 2.75 3.17
N CYS A 94 3.65 2.73 4.27
CA CYS A 94 3.87 1.53 5.10
C CYS A 94 2.57 0.84 5.52
N ILE A 95 1.58 1.63 5.99
CA ILE A 95 0.30 1.10 6.44
C ILE A 95 -0.57 0.70 5.25
N LYS A 96 -0.80 1.62 4.30
CA LYS A 96 -1.77 1.40 3.22
C LYS A 96 -1.37 0.29 2.25
N SER A 97 -0.08 0.13 1.94
CA SER A 97 0.35 -0.95 1.03
C SER A 97 0.23 -2.34 1.65
N ASN A 98 0.20 -2.43 2.99
CA ASN A 98 0.32 -3.71 3.71
C ASN A 98 -0.95 -4.12 4.49
N ILE A 99 -1.77 -3.17 4.93
CA ILE A 99 -2.88 -3.45 5.87
C ILE A 99 -3.94 -4.39 5.29
N ILE A 100 -4.29 -4.25 4.01
CA ILE A 100 -5.30 -5.11 3.37
C ILE A 100 -4.79 -6.55 3.20
N GLN A 101 -3.51 -6.67 2.83
CA GLN A 101 -2.85 -7.95 2.68
C GLN A 101 -2.72 -8.65 4.03
N TYR A 102 -2.29 -7.91 5.05
CA TYR A 102 -2.22 -8.41 6.42
C TYR A 102 -3.57 -8.86 6.97
N ASN A 103 -4.64 -8.08 6.72
CA ASN A 103 -6.00 -8.47 7.10
C ASN A 103 -6.42 -9.77 6.41
N THR A 104 -6.07 -9.95 5.13
CA THR A 104 -6.33 -11.19 4.39
C THR A 104 -5.58 -12.37 5.00
N ASP A 105 -4.32 -12.15 5.40
CA ASP A 105 -3.49 -13.19 6.02
C ASP A 105 -4.04 -13.68 7.38
N GLN A 106 -4.87 -12.89 8.08
CA GLN A 106 -5.51 -13.31 9.34
C GLN A 106 -6.63 -14.34 9.16
N PHE A 107 -7.12 -14.55 7.93
CA PHE A 107 -8.30 -15.37 7.65
C PHE A 107 -7.91 -16.65 6.89
N ILE A 108 -7.01 -17.44 7.48
CA ILE A 108 -6.54 -18.69 6.88
C ILE A 108 -7.70 -19.69 6.82
N GLY A 109 -8.00 -20.17 5.61
CA GLY A 109 -9.08 -21.13 5.39
C GLY A 109 -10.49 -20.52 5.35
N ALA A 110 -10.61 -19.19 5.37
CA ALA A 110 -11.89 -18.53 5.17
C ALA A 110 -12.41 -18.70 3.75
N SER A 111 -13.74 -18.68 3.61
CA SER A 111 -14.41 -18.73 2.32
C SER A 111 -14.15 -17.46 1.50
N SER A 112 -14.34 -17.56 0.17
CA SER A 112 -14.20 -16.40 -0.73
C SER A 112 -15.13 -15.25 -0.35
N ASP A 113 -16.31 -15.53 0.20
CA ASP A 113 -17.29 -14.51 0.55
C ASP A 113 -16.93 -13.76 1.83
N GLU A 114 -16.34 -14.45 2.81
CA GLU A 114 -15.78 -13.82 4.01
C GLU A 114 -14.61 -12.89 3.64
N LEU A 115 -13.73 -13.34 2.73
CA LEU A 115 -12.62 -12.52 2.26
C LEU A 115 -13.09 -11.25 1.54
N LYS A 116 -14.09 -11.36 0.66
CA LYS A 116 -14.70 -10.21 -0.01
C LYS A 116 -15.31 -9.22 0.98
N SER A 117 -15.97 -9.72 2.02
CA SER A 117 -16.59 -8.89 3.06
C SER A 117 -15.55 -8.03 3.77
N ILE A 118 -14.39 -8.58 4.11
CA ILE A 118 -13.29 -7.84 4.75
C ILE A 118 -12.77 -6.72 3.85
N ILE A 119 -12.59 -7.01 2.55
CA ILE A 119 -12.16 -6.00 1.57
C ILE A 119 -13.20 -4.88 1.50
N TYR A 120 -14.50 -5.22 1.46
CA TYR A 120 -15.58 -4.24 1.45
C TYR A 120 -15.59 -3.36 2.72
N TRP A 121 -15.50 -3.97 3.89
CA TRP A 121 -15.43 -3.24 5.16
C TRP A 121 -14.19 -2.35 5.25
N HIS A 122 -13.04 -2.80 4.75
CA HIS A 122 -11.83 -1.98 4.71
C HIS A 122 -12.04 -0.72 3.85
N LEU A 123 -12.62 -0.87 2.66
CA LEU A 123 -12.93 0.26 1.77
C LEU A 123 -13.97 1.20 2.41
N ALA A 124 -15.04 0.65 2.99
CA ALA A 124 -16.08 1.41 3.66
C ALA A 124 -15.51 2.24 4.83
N VAL A 125 -14.70 1.64 5.70
CA VAL A 125 -14.02 2.34 6.80
C VAL A 125 -13.07 3.41 6.26
N SER A 126 -12.30 3.12 5.21
CA SER A 126 -11.40 4.10 4.62
C SER A 126 -12.16 5.35 4.14
N LEU A 127 -13.30 5.17 3.46
CA LEU A 127 -14.07 6.29 2.90
C LEU A 127 -14.82 7.08 3.98
N THR A 128 -15.41 6.37 4.95
CA THR A 128 -16.17 6.98 6.06
C THR A 128 -15.27 7.65 7.09
N SER A 129 -14.01 7.22 7.23
CA SER A 129 -13.06 7.81 8.18
C SER A 129 -12.80 9.30 7.94
N GLY A 130 -12.75 9.75 6.69
CA GLY A 130 -12.56 11.16 6.34
C GLY A 130 -13.74 12.04 6.76
N LEU A 131 -14.96 11.56 6.55
CA LEU A 131 -16.18 12.25 6.99
C LEU A 131 -16.25 12.31 8.52
N PHE A 132 -15.93 11.20 9.20
CA PHE A 132 -15.93 11.11 10.64
C PHE A 132 -14.91 12.06 11.29
N LEU A 133 -13.68 12.10 10.77
CA LEU A 133 -12.65 13.03 11.23
C LEU A 133 -13.01 14.49 10.97
N SER A 134 -13.66 14.78 9.83
CA SER A 134 -14.12 16.15 9.52
C SER A 134 -15.16 16.62 10.56
N VAL A 135 -16.13 15.77 10.90
CA VAL A 135 -17.13 16.08 11.94
C VAL A 135 -16.47 16.26 13.31
N LEU A 136 -15.50 15.41 13.65
CA LEU A 136 -14.76 15.48 14.92
C LEU A 136 -13.84 16.69 15.02
N SER A 137 -13.27 17.15 13.90
CA SER A 137 -12.41 18.34 13.88
C SER A 137 -13.14 19.61 14.32
N CYS A 138 -14.47 19.67 14.14
CA CYS A 138 -15.31 20.74 14.68
C CYS A 138 -15.26 20.84 16.21
N PHE A 139 -14.91 19.75 16.91
CA PHE A 139 -14.78 19.70 18.37
C PHE A 139 -13.35 19.93 18.87
N GLY A 140 -12.36 20.07 17.96
CA GLY A 140 -10.98 20.44 18.29
C GLY A 140 -9.91 19.70 17.46
N ASN A 141 -8.72 20.32 17.38
CA ASN A 141 -7.60 19.85 16.55
C ASN A 141 -6.77 18.69 17.14
N TYR A 142 -7.13 18.19 18.33
CA TYR A 142 -6.39 17.11 19.03
C TYR A 142 -6.92 15.70 18.73
N THR A 143 -7.99 15.61 17.94
CA THR A 143 -8.73 14.37 17.68
C THR A 143 -7.86 13.29 17.04
N SER A 144 -7.03 13.64 16.07
CA SER A 144 -6.12 12.69 15.40
C SER A 144 -5.12 12.03 16.36
N GLY A 145 -4.59 12.78 17.33
CA GLY A 145 -3.67 12.25 18.35
C GLY A 145 -4.33 11.22 19.27
N ILE A 146 -5.57 11.48 19.67
CA ILE A 146 -6.36 10.54 20.50
C ILE A 146 -6.54 9.21 19.76
N PHE A 147 -6.91 9.22 18.48
CA PHE A 147 -7.03 7.99 17.70
C PHE A 147 -5.70 7.25 17.52
N LEU A 148 -4.59 7.97 17.27
CA LEU A 148 -3.27 7.34 17.17
C LEU A 148 -2.86 6.66 18.47
N THR A 149 -3.06 7.32 19.62
CA THR A 149 -2.79 6.71 20.93
C THR A 149 -3.69 5.50 21.19
N LEU A 150 -4.98 5.60 20.88
CA LEU A 150 -5.93 4.50 21.01
C LEU A 150 -5.49 3.29 20.19
N VAL A 151 -5.09 3.48 18.93
CA VAL A 151 -4.60 2.41 18.05
C VAL A 151 -3.36 1.72 18.66
N LEU A 152 -2.38 2.49 19.14
CA LEU A 152 -1.16 1.92 19.74
C LEU A 152 -1.46 1.16 21.05
N VAL A 153 -2.37 1.69 21.86
CA VAL A 153 -2.81 1.04 23.11
C VAL A 153 -3.58 -0.24 22.81
N SER A 154 -4.58 -0.19 21.92
CA SER A 154 -5.31 -1.37 21.47
C SER A 154 -4.38 -2.43 20.91
N HIS A 155 -3.41 -2.03 20.08
CA HIS A 155 -2.40 -2.95 19.58
C HIS A 155 -1.63 -3.64 20.71
N SER A 156 -1.17 -2.91 21.73
CA SER A 156 -0.48 -3.49 22.89
C SER A 156 -1.30 -4.58 23.59
N PHE A 157 -2.62 -4.37 23.72
CA PHE A 157 -3.54 -5.34 24.30
C PHE A 157 -3.81 -6.54 23.39
N PHE A 158 -4.03 -6.33 22.10
CA PHE A 158 -4.50 -7.38 21.19
C PHE A 158 -3.39 -8.10 20.40
N LYS A 159 -2.13 -7.67 20.49
CA LYS A 159 -1.01 -8.26 19.73
C LYS A 159 -0.87 -9.78 19.86
N HIS A 160 -1.27 -10.35 20.99
CA HIS A 160 -1.18 -11.78 21.26
C HIS A 160 -2.25 -12.62 20.54
N LYS A 161 -3.31 -11.97 20.02
CA LYS A 161 -4.38 -12.62 19.26
C LYS A 161 -4.16 -12.56 17.75
N LEU A 162 -3.11 -11.87 17.30
CA LEU A 162 -2.82 -11.67 15.89
C LEU A 162 -1.92 -12.80 15.37
N GLU A 163 -2.31 -13.39 14.24
CA GLU A 163 -1.51 -14.41 13.58
C GLU A 163 -0.38 -13.76 12.79
N ASN A 164 0.85 -14.16 13.09
CA ASN A 164 2.04 -13.64 12.40
C ASN A 164 2.53 -14.66 11.36
N VAL A 165 1.71 -14.92 10.34
CA VAL A 165 2.14 -15.75 9.20
C VAL A 165 3.07 -14.92 8.32
N SER A 166 4.36 -15.02 8.60
CA SER A 166 5.41 -14.42 7.79
C SER A 166 5.94 -15.44 6.79
N LEU A 167 5.13 -15.80 5.80
CA LEU A 167 5.58 -16.66 4.71
C LEU A 167 6.34 -15.79 3.69
N ILE A 168 7.59 -15.48 4.03
CA ILE A 168 8.52 -14.69 3.22
C ILE A 168 8.99 -15.56 2.05
N LYS A 169 8.17 -15.69 1.01
CA LYS A 169 8.58 -16.19 -0.30
C LYS A 169 8.70 -15.00 -1.23
N ASN A 170 9.87 -14.80 -1.84
CA ASN A 170 10.09 -13.70 -2.79
C ASN A 170 9.30 -13.95 -4.08
N PRO A 171 8.17 -13.25 -4.32
CA PRO A 171 7.29 -13.55 -5.44
C PRO A 171 7.91 -13.12 -6.78
N ILE A 172 8.70 -12.05 -6.78
CA ILE A 172 9.38 -11.52 -7.98
C ILE A 172 10.44 -12.51 -8.46
N LYS A 173 11.23 -13.06 -7.52
CA LYS A 173 12.25 -14.07 -7.85
C LYS A 173 11.60 -15.32 -8.45
N LEU A 174 10.41 -15.71 -7.98
CA LEU A 174 9.67 -16.84 -8.55
C LEU A 174 9.24 -16.54 -9.99
N ILE A 175 8.57 -15.41 -10.23
CA ILE A 175 8.13 -14.98 -11.58
C ILE A 175 9.30 -14.96 -12.55
N VAL A 176 10.42 -14.33 -12.18
CA VAL A 176 11.61 -14.24 -13.03
C VAL A 176 12.19 -15.63 -13.34
N ARG A 177 12.26 -16.51 -12.34
CA ARG A 177 12.78 -17.88 -12.54
C ARG A 177 11.89 -18.69 -13.49
N VAL A 178 10.58 -18.63 -13.32
CA VAL A 178 9.62 -19.33 -14.18
C VAL A 178 9.68 -18.79 -15.61
N LEU A 179 9.76 -17.46 -15.79
CA LEU A 179 9.90 -16.83 -17.10
C LEU A 179 11.22 -17.19 -17.79
N CYS A 180 12.34 -17.15 -17.06
CA CYS A 180 13.64 -17.54 -17.59
C CYS A 180 13.65 -19.00 -18.02
N TYR A 181 13.03 -19.89 -17.22
CA TYR A 181 12.91 -21.30 -17.56
C TYR A 181 12.05 -21.52 -18.81
N ALA A 182 10.85 -20.92 -18.87
CA ALA A 182 9.95 -21.01 -20.02
C ALA A 182 10.54 -20.41 -21.30
N ARG A 183 11.41 -19.40 -21.18
CA ARG A 183 12.16 -18.84 -22.30
C ARG A 183 13.22 -19.82 -22.82
N LYS A 184 13.96 -20.49 -21.92
CA LYS A 184 15.06 -21.40 -22.23
C LYS A 184 14.58 -22.74 -22.79
N HIS A 185 13.50 -23.30 -22.25
CA HIS A 185 12.98 -24.60 -22.66
C HIS A 185 11.76 -24.43 -23.57
N LYS A 186 11.88 -24.88 -24.83
CA LYS A 186 10.81 -24.86 -25.83
C LYS A 186 10.03 -26.18 -25.91
N TYR A 187 10.57 -27.25 -25.34
CA TYR A 187 10.04 -28.60 -25.37
C TYR A 187 10.14 -29.22 -23.97
N PRO A 188 9.26 -30.16 -23.60
CA PRO A 188 9.31 -30.84 -22.30
C PRO A 188 10.62 -31.64 -22.16
N GLU A 189 11.30 -31.50 -21.03
CA GLU A 189 12.56 -32.22 -20.76
C GLU A 189 12.31 -33.68 -20.41
N ASN A 190 11.27 -33.98 -19.61
CA ASN A 190 10.84 -35.35 -19.30
C ASN A 190 9.33 -35.47 -19.41
N ARG A 191 8.84 -36.24 -20.39
CA ARG A 191 7.41 -36.48 -20.58
C ARG A 191 7.01 -37.77 -19.85
N SER A 192 6.33 -37.64 -18.73
CA SER A 192 5.71 -38.78 -18.05
C SER A 192 4.70 -39.50 -18.96
N ALA A 193 4.51 -40.80 -18.78
CA ALA A 193 3.56 -41.57 -19.59
C ALA A 193 2.09 -41.11 -19.40
N LEU A 194 1.76 -40.53 -18.24
CA LEU A 194 0.44 -40.00 -17.91
C LEU A 194 0.08 -38.73 -18.70
N THR A 195 1.07 -38.07 -19.31
CA THR A 195 0.90 -36.82 -20.07
C THR A 195 0.49 -37.04 -21.53
N TYR A 196 0.28 -38.29 -21.95
CA TYR A 196 -0.24 -38.63 -23.29
C TYR A 196 -1.77 -38.53 -23.40
N TRP A 197 -2.48 -38.53 -22.27
CA TRP A 197 -3.94 -38.49 -22.23
C TRP A 197 -4.53 -37.07 -22.09
N GLU A 198 -3.70 -36.04 -21.99
CA GLU A 198 -4.18 -34.65 -21.88
C GLU A 198 -4.55 -34.07 -23.25
N GLU A 199 -5.81 -33.69 -23.41
CA GLU A 199 -6.34 -33.11 -24.66
C GLU A 199 -5.80 -31.70 -24.96
N LYS A 200 -5.32 -30.96 -23.94
CA LYS A 200 -4.79 -29.60 -24.10
C LYS A 200 -3.27 -29.61 -24.25
N ALA A 201 -2.78 -28.99 -25.32
CA ALA A 201 -1.36 -28.73 -25.49
C ALA A 201 -0.84 -27.84 -24.34
N PRO A 202 0.25 -28.22 -23.65
CA PRO A 202 0.79 -27.45 -22.53
C PRO A 202 1.35 -26.11 -23.01
N SER A 203 1.10 -25.04 -22.25
CA SER A 203 1.73 -23.75 -22.52
C SER A 203 3.23 -23.79 -22.22
N ARG A 204 4.00 -22.81 -22.73
CA ARG A 204 5.45 -22.74 -22.45
C ARG A 204 5.77 -22.58 -20.96
N LEU A 205 4.86 -21.98 -20.20
CA LEU A 205 4.97 -21.89 -18.74
C LEU A 205 4.69 -23.24 -18.08
N ASP A 206 3.73 -24.02 -18.61
CA ASP A 206 3.41 -25.36 -18.10
C ASP A 206 4.59 -26.32 -18.17
N LEU A 207 5.49 -26.17 -19.15
CA LEU A 207 6.70 -26.97 -19.26
C LEU A 207 7.62 -26.85 -18.03
N GLY A 208 7.49 -25.77 -17.25
CA GLY A 208 8.22 -25.58 -16.00
C GLY A 208 7.70 -26.41 -14.83
N LYS A 209 6.51 -27.01 -14.94
CA LYS A 209 5.92 -27.81 -13.87
C LYS A 209 6.66 -29.15 -13.72
N ASP A 210 6.72 -29.64 -12.49
CA ASP A 210 7.29 -30.93 -12.12
C ASP A 210 6.71 -32.10 -12.94
N LYS A 211 5.41 -32.05 -13.24
CA LYS A 211 4.72 -33.04 -14.11
C LYS A 211 5.30 -33.16 -15.53
N TYR A 212 5.95 -32.11 -16.05
CA TYR A 212 6.63 -32.10 -17.35
C TYR A 212 8.16 -32.13 -17.21
N GLY A 213 8.68 -32.46 -16.02
CA GLY A 213 10.11 -32.55 -15.70
C GLY A 213 10.77 -31.23 -15.33
N GLY A 214 9.99 -30.16 -15.13
CA GLY A 214 10.51 -28.85 -14.74
C GLY A 214 10.70 -28.71 -13.22
N PRO A 215 11.45 -27.69 -12.75
CA PRO A 215 11.85 -27.57 -11.35
C PRO A 215 10.81 -26.88 -10.43
N PHE A 216 9.62 -26.54 -10.94
CA PHE A 216 8.60 -25.76 -10.22
C PHE A 216 7.37 -26.61 -9.93
N THR A 217 6.66 -26.29 -8.83
CA THR A 217 5.40 -26.96 -8.52
C THR A 217 4.28 -26.49 -9.45
N GLU A 218 3.17 -27.24 -9.52
CA GLU A 218 2.00 -26.81 -10.31
C GLU A 218 1.45 -25.47 -9.81
N GLU A 219 1.39 -25.29 -8.48
CA GLU A 219 0.95 -24.06 -7.82
C GLU A 219 1.81 -22.85 -8.23
N GLU A 220 3.14 -23.00 -8.17
CA GLU A 220 4.07 -21.90 -8.49
C GLU A 220 3.93 -21.41 -9.94
N VAL A 221 3.64 -22.31 -10.89
CA VAL A 221 3.45 -21.96 -12.30
C VAL A 221 2.07 -21.34 -12.54
N GLU A 222 1.03 -21.86 -11.88
CA GLU A 222 -0.32 -21.29 -11.99
C GLU A 222 -0.42 -19.89 -11.34
N ASP A 223 0.32 -19.63 -10.26
CA ASP A 223 0.46 -18.30 -9.66
C ASP A 223 1.04 -17.29 -10.67
N VAL A 224 2.10 -17.67 -11.39
CA VAL A 224 2.73 -16.83 -12.41
C VAL A 224 1.78 -16.56 -13.58
N LYS A 225 1.01 -17.55 -14.03
CA LYS A 225 -0.02 -17.34 -15.06
C LYS A 225 -1.11 -16.40 -14.57
N THR A 226 -1.57 -16.59 -13.34
CA THR A 226 -2.59 -15.74 -12.72
C THR A 226 -2.12 -14.30 -12.66
N PHE A 227 -0.85 -14.05 -12.30
CA PHE A 227 -0.25 -12.71 -12.35
C PHE A 227 -0.37 -12.07 -13.75
N PHE A 228 -0.09 -12.81 -14.83
CA PHE A 228 -0.25 -12.29 -16.20
C PHE A 228 -1.72 -12.08 -16.60
N HIS A 229 -2.63 -12.94 -16.15
CA HIS A 229 -4.07 -12.75 -16.37
C HIS A 229 -4.63 -11.52 -15.65
N MET A 230 -4.01 -11.09 -14.55
CA MET A 230 -4.37 -9.88 -13.81
C MET A 230 -3.82 -8.59 -14.45
N LEU A 231 -2.87 -8.69 -15.40
CA LEU A 231 -2.19 -7.54 -16.01
C LEU A 231 -3.15 -6.54 -16.70
N PRO A 232 -4.19 -6.96 -17.44
CA PRO A 232 -5.20 -6.04 -17.98
C PRO A 232 -5.93 -5.23 -16.90
N LEU A 233 -6.17 -5.82 -15.71
CA LEU A 233 -6.80 -5.11 -14.60
C LEU A 233 -5.87 -4.03 -14.04
N PHE A 234 -4.57 -4.31 -13.92
CA PHE A 234 -3.60 -3.28 -13.52
C PHE A 234 -3.53 -2.12 -14.52
N ILE A 235 -3.56 -2.41 -15.83
CA ILE A 235 -3.62 -1.38 -16.87
C ILE A 235 -4.89 -0.53 -16.72
N ALA A 236 -6.05 -1.16 -16.45
CA ALA A 236 -7.30 -0.45 -16.24
C ALA A 236 -7.26 0.45 -15.01
N VAL A 237 -6.68 -0.01 -13.89
CA VAL A 237 -6.51 0.80 -12.67
C VAL A 237 -5.60 2.01 -12.92
N ILE A 238 -4.49 1.82 -13.63
CA ILE A 238 -3.60 2.93 -14.01
C ILE A 238 -4.34 3.93 -14.91
N GLY A 239 -5.06 3.44 -15.92
CA GLY A 239 -5.84 4.29 -16.81
C GLY A 239 -6.91 5.10 -16.08
N PHE A 240 -7.61 4.47 -15.12
CA PHE A 240 -8.58 5.15 -14.26
C PHE A 240 -7.91 6.25 -13.40
N ALA A 241 -6.81 5.93 -12.74
CA ALA A 241 -6.07 6.90 -11.91
C ALA A 241 -5.59 8.11 -12.73
N CYS A 242 -5.05 7.89 -13.93
CA CYS A 242 -4.64 8.98 -14.82
C CYS A 242 -5.82 9.81 -15.35
N SER A 243 -7.02 9.23 -15.45
CA SER A 243 -8.20 9.97 -15.91
C SER A 243 -8.78 10.89 -14.83
N ASP A 244 -8.73 10.50 -13.56
CA ASP A 244 -9.27 11.29 -12.44
C ASP A 244 -8.56 12.66 -12.32
N GLU A 245 -7.24 12.69 -12.51
CA GLU A 245 -6.44 13.94 -12.48
C GLU A 245 -6.79 14.94 -13.61
N SER A 246 -7.26 14.44 -14.75
CA SER A 246 -7.63 15.28 -15.90
C SER A 246 -8.97 16.02 -15.74
N PHE A 247 -9.84 15.56 -14.82
CA PHE A 247 -11.11 16.24 -14.51
C PHE A 247 -10.96 17.35 -13.48
N VAL A 248 -9.92 17.32 -12.64
CA VAL A 248 -9.68 18.35 -11.60
C VAL A 248 -8.95 19.57 -12.17
N THR A 249 -8.29 19.44 -13.32
CA THR A 249 -7.44 20.47 -13.93
C THR A 249 -8.10 21.27 -15.07
N ASN A 250 -9.38 21.01 -15.41
CA ASN A 250 -10.19 21.80 -16.35
C ASN A 250 -11.34 22.50 -15.64
#